data_AF-A0A3N6B5U7-F1
#
_entry.id   AF-A0A3N6B5U7-F1
#
_cell.length_a   1.000
_cell.length_b   1.000
_cell.length_c   1.000
_cell.angle_alpha   90.00
_cell.angle_beta   90.00
_cell.angle_gamma   90.00
#
_symmetry.space_group_name_H-M   'P 1'
#
loop_
_entity.id
_entity.type
_entity.pdbx_description
1 polymer ?
#
loop_
_entity_poly.entity_id
_entity_poly.type
_entity_poly.pdbx_seq_one_letter_code
_entity_poly.pdbx_strand_id
1 'polypeptide(L)' 'AIGGFLTLMLLDVFRYVPNQVQTPDSINGIKLLFSVIPGIFALICGLVLIFYPINEPMLRKIEADLKERKSQEREGVLAT' A
#
# COMPACT_ATOMS: atom_id res chain seq x y z
N ALA A 1 9.49 -14.16 3.65
CA ALA A 1 8.05 -14.53 3.58
C ALA A 1 7.27 -13.89 4.73
N ILE A 2 6.99 -12.59 4.66
CA ILE A 2 6.35 -11.84 5.76
C ILE A 2 4.83 -11.99 5.71
N GLY A 3 4.24 -11.89 4.51
CA GLY A 3 2.78 -12.03 4.33
C GLY A 3 2.25 -13.38 4.83
N GLY A 4 2.90 -14.49 4.45
CA GLY A 4 2.50 -15.81 4.92
C GLY A 4 2.59 -15.98 6.44
N PHE A 5 3.62 -15.43 7.08
CA PHE A 5 3.75 -15.46 8.55
C PHE A 5 2.61 -14.70 9.25
N LEU A 6 2.27 -13.51 8.75
CA LEU A 6 1.15 -12.72 9.29
C LEU A 6 -0.19 -13.45 9.14
N THR A 7 -0.42 -14.09 7.99
CA THR A 7 -1.64 -14.87 7.77
C THR A 7 -1.75 -16.03 8.77
N LEU A 8 -0.65 -16.75 9.03
CA LEU A 8 -0.63 -17.85 9.99
C LEU A 8 -0.86 -17.38 11.43
N MET A 9 -0.25 -16.26 11.84
CA MET A 9 -0.53 -15.65 13.15
C MET A 9 -2.01 -15.27 13.31
N LEU A 10 -2.63 -14.70 12.28
CA LEU A 10 -4.04 -14.32 12.35
C LEU A 10 -4.97 -15.54 12.43
N LEU A 11 -4.64 -16.63 11.74
CA LEU A 11 -5.39 -17.89 11.87
C LEU A 11 -5.31 -18.46 13.29
N ASP A 12 -4.15 -18.36 13.94
CA ASP A 12 -3.97 -18.79 15.33
C ASP A 12 -4.81 -17.94 16.31
N VAL A 13 -4.87 -16.61 16.10
CA VAL A 13 -5.77 -15.72 16.86
C VAL A 13 -7.23 -16.12 16.76
N PHE A 14 -7.67 -16.60 15.59
CA PHE A 14 -9.03 -17.11 15.36
C PHE A 14 -9.21 -18.60 15.75
N ARG A 15 -8.22 -19.20 16.42
CA ARG A 15 -8.22 -20.59 16.88
C ARG A 15 -8.50 -21.60 15.76
N TYR A 16 -7.97 -21.32 14.58
CA TYR A 16 -8.08 -22.23 13.45
C TYR A 16 -7.29 -23.51 13.70
N VAL A 17 -7.93 -24.67 13.54
CA VAL A 17 -7.27 -25.98 13.66
C VAL A 17 -7.39 -26.75 12.35
N PRO A 18 -6.30 -27.06 11.64
CA PRO A 18 -6.38 -27.73 10.34
C PRO A 18 -7.02 -29.12 10.44
N ASN A 19 -7.73 -29.52 9.38
CA ASN A 19 -8.34 -30.85 9.23
C ASN A 19 -9.36 -31.24 10.31
N GLN A 20 -9.95 -30.26 10.99
CA GLN A 20 -11.01 -30.48 11.97
C GLN A 20 -12.23 -29.62 11.65
N VAL A 21 -13.40 -29.98 12.21
CA VAL A 21 -14.58 -29.12 12.16
C VAL A 21 -14.28 -27.84 12.96
N GLN A 22 -14.39 -26.70 12.30
CA GLN A 22 -14.13 -25.41 12.91
C GLN A 22 -15.29 -24.98 13.81
N THR A 23 -14.97 -24.27 14.89
CA THR A 23 -16.00 -23.64 15.71
C THR A 23 -16.68 -22.50 14.93
N PRO A 24 -17.94 -22.15 15.26
CA PRO A 24 -18.61 -21.00 14.64
C PRO A 24 -17.81 -19.70 14.76
N ASP A 25 -17.13 -19.49 15.90
CA ASP A 25 -16.27 -18.33 16.14
C ASP A 25 -15.06 -18.31 15.20
N SER A 26 -14.39 -19.45 15.00
CA SER A 26 -13.27 -19.58 14.07
C SER A 26 -13.70 -19.30 12.63
N ILE A 27 -14.88 -19.80 12.21
CA ILE A 27 -15.43 -19.53 10.88
C ILE A 27 -15.70 -18.03 10.70
N ASN A 28 -16.29 -17.38 11.71
CA ASN A 28 -16.54 -15.94 11.66
C ASN A 28 -15.23 -15.15 11.61
N GLY A 29 -14.22 -15.52 12.40
CA GLY A 29 -12.89 -14.94 12.37
C GLY A 29 -12.23 -15.03 10.99
N ILE A 30 -12.29 -16.19 10.34
CA ILE A 30 -11.77 -16.38 8.98
C ILE A 30 -12.51 -15.49 7.97
N LYS A 31 -13.84 -15.38 8.07
CA LYS A 31 -14.61 -14.48 7.20
C LYS A 31 -14.15 -13.03 7.35
N LEU A 32 -13.90 -12.57 8.58
CA LEU A 32 -13.38 -11.23 8.85
C LEU A 32 -11.97 -11.02 8.29
N LEU A 33 -11.12 -12.06 8.37
CA LEU A 33 -9.76 -12.05 7.83
C LEU A 33 -9.70 -11.79 6.32
N PHE A 34 -10.69 -12.29 5.56
CA PHE A 34 -10.75 -12.11 4.10
C PHE A 34 -11.66 -10.97 3.63
N SER A 35 -12.35 -10.26 4.54
CA SER A 35 -13.27 -9.19 4.18
C SER A 35 -12.93 -7.85 4.86
N VAL A 36 -13.11 -7.78 6.17
CA VAL A 36 -12.99 -6.54 6.94
C VAL A 36 -11.53 -6.13 7.11
N ILE A 37 -10.63 -7.07 7.43
CA ILE A 37 -9.21 -6.73 7.66
C ILE A 37 -8.58 -6.12 6.39
N PRO A 38 -8.67 -6.74 5.20
CA PRO A 38 -8.16 -6.13 3.97
C PRO A 38 -8.89 -4.84 3.62
N GLY A 39 -10.21 -4.76 3.90
CA GLY A 39 -11.00 -3.55 3.70
C GLY A 39 -10.49 -2.36 4.51
N ILE A 40 -10.11 -2.56 5.78
CA ILE A 40 -9.53 -1.51 6.63
C ILE A 40 -8.19 -1.04 6.05
N PHE A 41 -7.32 -1.95 5.63
CA PHE A 41 -6.06 -1.56 4.98
C PHE A 41 -6.31 -0.75 3.71
N ALA A 42 -7.27 -1.17 2.87
CA ALA A 42 -7.64 -0.43 1.67
C ALA A 42 -8.20 0.96 1.99
N LEU A 43 -9.02 1.09 3.03
CA LEU A 43 -9.54 2.38 3.50
C LEU A 43 -8.41 3.29 4.00
N ILE A 44 -7.48 2.77 4.80
CA ILE A 44 -6.31 3.53 5.27
C ILE A 44 -5.49 4.02 4.08
N CYS A 45 -5.20 3.13 3.10
CA CYS A 45 -4.51 3.51 1.88
C CYS A 45 -5.27 4.61 1.12
N GLY A 46 -6.60 4.46 0.96
CA GLY A 46 -7.44 5.47 0.31
C GLY A 46 -7.41 6.82 1.03
N LEU A 47 -7.49 6.83 2.37
CA LEU A 47 -7.37 8.04 3.17
C LEU A 47 -6.00 8.70 2.99
N VAL A 48 -4.92 7.92 3.02
CA VAL A 48 -3.56 8.43 2.77
C VAL A 48 -3.45 9.02 1.37
N LEU A 49 -4.05 8.39 0.36
CA LEU A 49 -4.06 8.91 -1.02
C LEU A 49 -4.85 10.20 -1.17
N ILE A 50 -5.91 10.42 -0.37
CA ILE A 50 -6.62 11.71 -0.34
C ILE A 50 -5.71 12.82 0.19
N PHE A 51 -4.88 12.54 1.19
CA PHE A 51 -3.92 13.51 1.73
C PHE A 51 -2.65 13.66 0.89
N TYR A 52 -2.32 12.70 0.03
CA TYR A 52 -1.17 12.75 -0.85
C TYR A 52 -1.55 13.48 -2.15
N PRO A 53 -1.07 14.71 -2.39
CA PRO A 53 -1.52 15.51 -3.52
C PRO A 53 -0.88 15.00 -4.82
N ILE A 54 -1.43 13.94 -5.42
CA ILE A 54 -1.14 13.59 -6.83
C ILE A 54 -1.95 14.54 -7.72
N ASN A 55 -1.59 15.83 -7.65
CA ASN A 55 -2.26 16.87 -8.38
C ASN A 55 -1.44 17.16 -9.65
N GLU A 56 -2.10 17.23 -10.81
CA GLU A 56 -1.51 17.72 -12.07
C GLU A 56 -0.60 18.95 -11.90
N PRO A 57 -0.96 20.01 -11.14
CA PRO A 57 -0.06 21.15 -10.95
C PRO A 57 1.26 20.79 -10.27
N MET A 58 1.27 19.82 -9.35
CA MET A 58 2.51 19.35 -8.72
C MET A 58 3.37 18.59 -9.73
N LEU A 59 2.76 17.75 -10.56
CA LEU A 59 3.46 17.04 -11.63
C LEU A 59 4.06 18.01 -12.66
N ARG A 60 3.28 19.00 -13.12
CA ARG A 60 3.76 20.05 -14.04
C ARG A 60 4.91 20.86 -13.45
N LYS A 61 4.88 21.15 -12.14
CA LYS A 61 5.98 21.82 -11.44
C LYS A 61 7.25 20.96 -11.48
N ILE A 62 7.14 19.66 -11.22
CA ILE A 62 8.27 18.72 -11.28
C ILE A 62 8.82 18.62 -12.70
N GLU A 63 7.97 18.54 -13.71
CA GLU A 63 8.39 18.52 -15.12
C GLU A 63 9.11 19.80 -15.55
N ALA A 64 8.61 20.96 -15.11
CA ALA A 64 9.26 22.25 -15.37
C ALA A 64 10.65 22.31 -14.72
N ASP A 65 10.76 21.95 -13.44
CA ASP A 65 12.03 21.93 -12.69
C ASP A 65 13.04 20.96 -13.33
N LEU A 66 12.59 19.78 -13.77
CA LEU A 66 13.43 18.81 -14.49
C LEU A 66 13.92 19.34 -15.84
N LYS A 67 13.07 20.07 -16.57
CA LYS A 67 13.45 20.65 -17.88
C LYS A 67 14.48 21.76 -17.72
N GLU A 68 14.31 22.60 -16.70
CA GLU A 68 15.22 23.70 -16.40
C GLU A 68 16.60 23.20 -15.95
N ARG A 69 16.66 22.18 -15.10
CA ARG A 69 17.93 21.52 -14.72
C ARG A 69 18.66 20.95 -15.93
N LYS A 70 17.95 20.27 -16.83
CA LYS A 70 18.53 19.71 -18.05
C LYS A 70 19.05 20.78 -19.01
N SER A 71 18.39 21.94 -19.12
CA SER A 71 18.91 23.04 -19.95
C SER A 71 20.18 23.64 -19.34
N GLN A 72 20.22 23.84 -18.01
CA GLN A 72 21.41 24.36 -17.34
C GLN A 72 22.61 23.41 -17.44
N GLU A 73 22.41 22.09 -17.29
CA GLU A 73 23.46 21.11 -17.53
C GLU A 73 23.97 21.16 -18.98
N ARG A 74 23.07 21.29 -19.96
CA ARG A 74 23.44 21.34 -21.38
C ARG A 74 24.20 22.63 -21.74
N GLU A 75 23.81 23.77 -21.16
CA GLU A 75 24.51 25.05 -21.34
C GLU A 75 25.88 25.04 -20.65
N GLY A 76 25.99 24.43 -19.46
CA GLY A 76 27.26 24.25 -18.76
C GLY A 76 28.25 23.37 -19.52
N VAL A 77 27.77 22.30 -20.18
CA VAL A 77 28.59 21.41 -21.02
C VAL A 77 29.03 22.07 -22.33
N LEU A 78 28.26 23.01 -22.88
CA LEU A 78 28.62 23.76 -24.08
C LEU A 78 29.59 24.92 -23.78
N ALA A 79 29.70 25.34 -22.52
CA ALA A 79 30.59 26.41 -22.05
C ALA A 79 31.98 25.92 -21.60
N THR A 80 32.21 24.60 -21.54
CA THR A 80 33.50 23.94 -21.28
C THR A 80 34.10 23.37 -22.56
#